data_AF-A0A7W5UWJ7-F1
#
_entry.id   AF-A0A7W5UWJ7-F1
#
_cell.length_a   1.000
_cell.length_b   1.000
_cell.length_c   1.000
_cell.angle_alpha   90.00
_cell.angle_beta   90.00
_cell.angle_gamma   90.00
#
_symmetry.space_group_name_H-M   'P 1'
#
loop_
_entity.id
_entity.type
_entity.pdbx_description
1 polymer ?
#
loop_
_entity_poly.entity_id
_entity_poly.type
_entity_poly.pdbx_seq_one_letter_code
_entity_poly.pdbx_strand_id
1 'polypeptide(L)'
;MGVLDGLPAELRPVLDELDPAALERCRQFDATLQGGHPHRYPDDTRLKPLAVDDAGWRAMALWTQLTLRTTDGSMPSFAVLESLTRRKLGWSARERELLWRTTLAAPNSGHLYQLPVSAIKDLPAAELGPLLPHIRRAKRELDQVPYADLWPATRTLDLLLSEHPTGEPGEASRCLVPECDGFAALVRGEYGERLESPEVLPMLRHWVTATSSDPAPKWTAKARGLLTPGAVALAGEILGRLPAYRESPWNTGYRDEVTYLQQRTAELARGMVWTCELTDEPWVTGLLGDVAVATGTGMGGSGPNSRSERVANAALGALSRRGGLEVVPQLARVQAKVRKKSILAKVARTLDAVAVRTGLSPEQLLERTVPTFGLSPDGTRAEQGLALSLNGTVTFDGRRTIPKTVDRDLLAEFKATAKELEKAIPAERFRVERALASERLWRWDEVCEFYLDHPVTGFFSRALIWEVLQGPAGLPVRVDGGWELTDPAGRRIQPRPDTPVLLWHPISHTADEVRAWRDHLMAIGLRQPYKQAFREIYLLTPAEERTRDRSLRFSRHLLRYGQAKALLTGRGLDRHEPGPLGRRGRIRLVHRHQGAARRPDRRLGLPP
;
A
#
# COMPACT_ATOMS: atom_id res chain seq x y z
N MET A 1 53.78 9.92 -14.73
CA MET A 1 52.44 10.02 -15.34
C MET A 1 51.45 9.30 -14.44
N GLY A 2 51.04 9.98 -13.36
CA GLY A 2 49.99 9.53 -12.45
C GLY A 2 48.61 9.99 -12.92
N VAL A 3 47.57 9.59 -12.20
CA VAL A 3 46.18 9.98 -12.49
C VAL A 3 45.95 11.46 -12.25
N LEU A 4 46.64 12.05 -11.28
CA LEU A 4 46.62 13.49 -11.09
C LEU A 4 47.13 14.27 -12.32
N ASP A 5 47.96 13.67 -13.18
CA ASP A 5 48.41 14.29 -14.43
C ASP A 5 47.27 14.34 -15.48
N GLY A 6 46.31 13.44 -15.37
CA GLY A 6 45.07 13.37 -16.17
C GLY A 6 43.97 14.33 -15.72
N LEU A 7 44.24 15.20 -14.74
CA LEU A 7 43.29 16.23 -14.30
C LEU A 7 43.12 17.34 -15.35
N PRO A 8 41.87 17.81 -15.59
CA PRO A 8 41.59 18.98 -16.40
C PRO A 8 42.35 20.21 -15.93
N ALA A 9 42.68 21.11 -16.86
CA ALA A 9 43.49 22.30 -16.58
C ALA A 9 42.88 23.17 -15.48
N GLU A 10 41.56 23.27 -15.42
CA GLU A 10 40.82 24.03 -14.41
C GLU A 10 40.93 23.46 -12.99
N LEU A 11 41.26 22.17 -12.83
CA LEU A 11 41.41 21.51 -11.53
C LEU A 11 42.87 21.34 -11.10
N ARG A 12 43.85 21.55 -11.98
CA ARG A 12 45.27 21.46 -11.64
C ARG A 12 45.70 22.37 -10.48
N PRO A 13 45.21 23.62 -10.35
CA PRO A 13 45.56 24.46 -9.20
C PRO A 13 45.18 23.88 -7.84
N VAL A 14 44.21 22.95 -7.78
CA VAL A 14 43.85 22.26 -6.52
C VAL A 14 45.03 21.48 -5.94
N LEU A 15 45.94 20.98 -6.79
CA LEU A 15 47.11 20.23 -6.34
C LEU A 15 48.12 21.12 -5.60
N ASP A 16 48.26 22.37 -6.01
CA ASP A 16 49.16 23.35 -5.38
C ASP A 16 48.64 23.78 -3.99
N GLU A 17 47.35 23.56 -3.74
CA GLU A 17 46.66 23.90 -2.49
C GLU A 17 46.64 22.73 -1.48
N LEU A 18 47.10 21.53 -1.88
CA LEU A 18 47.26 20.39 -0.99
C LEU A 18 48.52 20.55 -0.14
N ASP A 19 48.48 20.08 1.11
CA ASP A 19 49.69 20.03 1.92
C ASP A 19 50.71 19.04 1.30
N PRO A 20 52.03 19.27 1.45
CA PRO A 20 53.05 18.43 0.80
C PRO A 20 52.97 16.95 1.16
N ALA A 21 52.52 16.61 2.38
CA ALA A 21 52.41 15.22 2.82
C ALA A 21 51.19 14.52 2.20
N ALA A 22 50.06 15.23 2.07
CA ALA A 22 48.88 14.77 1.36
C ALA A 22 49.18 14.58 -0.13
N LEU A 23 49.90 15.52 -0.75
CA LEU A 23 50.32 15.40 -2.15
C LEU A 23 51.23 14.18 -2.36
N GLU A 24 52.18 13.93 -1.47
CA GLU A 24 53.04 12.74 -1.54
C GLU A 24 52.24 11.45 -1.38
N ARG A 25 51.28 11.41 -0.45
CA ARG A 25 50.35 10.27 -0.32
C ARG A 25 49.52 10.06 -1.58
N CYS A 26 49.03 11.12 -2.21
CA CYS A 26 48.33 11.02 -3.49
C CYS A 26 49.21 10.38 -4.58
N ARG A 27 50.50 10.71 -4.64
CA ARG A 27 51.45 10.06 -5.57
C ARG A 27 51.64 8.57 -5.26
N GLN A 28 51.67 8.20 -3.98
CA GLN A 28 51.72 6.80 -3.56
C GLN A 28 50.46 6.03 -3.96
N PHE A 29 49.28 6.65 -3.84
CA PHE A 29 48.01 6.06 -4.30
C PHE A 29 47.99 5.93 -5.83
N ASP A 30 48.46 6.94 -6.56
CA ASP A 30 48.62 6.88 -8.03
C ASP A 30 49.50 5.69 -8.46
N ALA A 31 50.56 5.40 -7.72
CA ALA A 31 51.44 4.27 -8.02
C ALA A 31 50.76 2.89 -7.86
N THR A 32 49.58 2.82 -7.24
CA THR A 32 48.79 1.57 -7.13
C THR A 32 47.93 1.28 -8.34
N LEU A 33 47.79 2.23 -9.27
CA LEU A 33 46.94 2.09 -10.43
C LEU A 33 47.49 1.06 -11.41
N GLN A 34 46.61 0.15 -11.82
CA GLN A 34 46.89 -0.89 -12.79
C GLN A 34 46.04 -0.64 -14.05
N GLY A 35 46.67 -0.81 -15.22
CA GLY A 35 46.01 -0.61 -16.50
C GLY A 35 45.25 -1.85 -16.99
N GLY A 36 44.09 -1.62 -17.62
CA GLY A 36 43.35 -2.57 -18.46
C GLY A 36 42.60 -1.82 -19.59
N HIS A 37 42.03 -2.53 -20.57
CA HIS A 37 41.27 -1.87 -21.65
C HIS A 37 39.80 -1.66 -21.20
N PRO A 38 39.24 -0.43 -21.17
CA PRO A 38 39.83 0.90 -21.40
C PRO A 38 40.07 1.73 -20.11
N HIS A 39 40.09 1.13 -18.92
CA HIS A 39 40.13 1.85 -17.64
C HIS A 39 41.33 1.50 -16.77
N ARG A 40 41.81 2.47 -15.98
CA ARG A 40 42.84 2.27 -14.94
C ARG A 40 42.18 2.25 -13.57
N TYR A 41 42.35 1.16 -12.83
CA TYR A 41 41.81 0.98 -11.48
C TYR A 41 42.94 0.79 -10.47
N PRO A 42 42.79 1.23 -9.22
CA PRO A 42 43.79 0.96 -8.19
C PRO A 42 43.79 -0.52 -7.80
N ASP A 43 44.97 -1.06 -7.50
CA ASP A 43 45.09 -2.32 -6.79
C ASP A 43 44.68 -2.14 -5.33
N ASP A 44 43.45 -2.51 -5.00
CA ASP A 44 42.88 -2.40 -3.66
C ASP A 44 43.74 -3.07 -2.57
N THR A 45 44.53 -4.10 -2.93
CA THR A 45 45.43 -4.79 -1.97
C THR A 45 46.65 -3.95 -1.60
N ARG A 46 47.08 -3.08 -2.52
CA ARG A 46 48.19 -2.13 -2.31
C ARG A 46 47.70 -0.78 -1.81
N LEU A 47 46.47 -0.41 -2.13
CA LEU A 47 45.90 0.89 -1.79
C LEU A 47 45.55 1.00 -0.29
N LYS A 48 44.81 0.04 0.26
CA LYS A 48 44.33 0.11 1.66
C LYS A 48 45.44 0.22 2.71
N PRO A 49 46.57 -0.51 2.61
CA PRO A 49 47.66 -0.39 3.60
C PRO A 49 48.32 0.99 3.67
N LEU A 50 48.15 1.85 2.65
CA LEU A 50 48.75 3.18 2.59
C LEU A 50 47.97 4.23 3.41
N ALA A 51 46.70 3.96 3.74
CA ALA A 51 45.85 4.85 4.55
C ALA A 51 45.78 4.34 6.00
N VAL A 52 46.80 4.64 6.81
CA VAL A 52 46.94 4.11 8.18
C VAL A 52 46.36 5.02 9.27
N ASP A 53 46.33 6.33 9.04
CA ASP A 53 45.89 7.37 9.98
C ASP A 53 44.78 8.26 9.38
N ASP A 54 44.13 9.10 10.18
CA ASP A 54 43.04 9.98 9.69
C ASP A 54 43.50 10.88 8.53
N ALA A 55 44.70 11.44 8.61
CA ALA A 55 45.28 12.25 7.55
C ALA A 55 45.51 11.45 6.25
N GLY A 56 45.93 10.18 6.35
CA GLY A 56 46.05 9.27 5.21
C GLY A 56 44.71 8.92 4.59
N TRP A 57 43.67 8.69 5.41
CA TRP A 57 42.31 8.49 4.93
C TRP A 57 41.73 9.74 4.25
N ARG A 58 42.00 10.94 4.80
CA ARG A 58 41.61 12.23 4.16
C ARG A 58 42.33 12.44 2.83
N ALA A 59 43.63 12.19 2.77
CA ALA A 59 44.40 12.26 1.52
C ALA A 59 43.86 11.26 0.48
N MET A 60 43.55 10.02 0.88
CA MET A 60 42.98 9.03 -0.03
C MET A 60 41.58 9.44 -0.52
N ALA A 61 40.77 10.10 0.31
CA ALA A 61 39.50 10.64 -0.12
C ALA A 61 39.64 11.80 -1.11
N LEU A 62 40.56 12.75 -0.87
CA LEU A 62 40.85 13.82 -1.85
C LEU A 62 41.36 13.24 -3.16
N TRP A 63 42.28 12.28 -3.11
CA TRP A 63 42.77 11.55 -4.27
C TRP A 63 41.63 10.85 -5.04
N THR A 64 40.79 10.07 -4.34
CA THR A 64 39.63 9.36 -4.91
C THR A 64 38.68 10.34 -5.61
N GLN A 65 38.44 11.50 -4.99
CA GLN A 65 37.59 12.55 -5.56
C GLN A 65 38.21 13.16 -6.82
N LEU A 66 39.53 13.38 -6.85
CA LEU A 66 40.25 13.87 -8.02
C LEU A 66 40.26 12.83 -9.15
N THR A 67 40.40 11.53 -8.84
CA THR A 67 40.32 10.46 -9.85
C THR A 67 38.97 10.43 -10.56
N LEU A 68 37.86 10.77 -9.89
CA LEU A 68 36.55 10.89 -10.55
C LEU A 68 36.51 11.98 -11.65
N ARG A 69 37.51 12.85 -11.68
CA ARG A 69 37.60 14.00 -12.58
C ARG A 69 38.60 13.83 -13.71
N THR A 70 39.37 12.75 -13.72
CA THR A 70 40.43 12.57 -14.71
C THR A 70 39.86 12.17 -16.06
N THR A 71 40.47 12.69 -17.12
CA THR A 71 40.04 12.41 -18.51
C THR A 71 40.88 11.32 -19.19
N ASP A 72 41.83 10.72 -18.48
CA ASP A 72 42.77 9.72 -18.99
C ASP A 72 42.25 8.27 -18.89
N GLY A 73 40.97 8.09 -18.55
CA GLY A 73 40.30 6.79 -18.43
C GLY A 73 40.41 6.17 -17.03
N SER A 74 41.02 6.86 -16.07
CA SER A 74 41.20 6.35 -14.71
C SER A 74 39.95 6.50 -13.86
N MET A 75 39.72 5.50 -13.01
CA MET A 75 38.52 5.37 -12.21
C MET A 75 38.88 4.97 -10.77
N PRO A 76 38.20 5.51 -9.75
CA PRO A 76 38.42 5.08 -8.38
C PRO A 76 37.89 3.65 -8.16
N SER A 77 38.37 3.00 -7.10
CA SER A 77 37.66 1.84 -6.57
C SER A 77 36.35 2.29 -5.90
N PHE A 78 35.21 1.89 -6.45
CA PHE A 78 33.90 2.23 -5.87
C PHE A 78 33.71 1.64 -4.47
N ALA A 79 34.32 0.50 -4.17
CA ALA A 79 34.34 -0.06 -2.83
C ALA A 79 35.13 0.82 -1.85
N VAL A 80 36.25 1.42 -2.31
CA VAL A 80 37.01 2.40 -1.52
C VAL A 80 36.22 3.68 -1.33
N LEU A 81 35.57 4.21 -2.38
CA LEU A 81 34.69 5.37 -2.29
C LEU A 81 33.58 5.16 -1.24
N GLU A 82 32.90 4.02 -1.29
CA GLU A 82 31.84 3.67 -0.34
C GLU A 82 32.36 3.48 1.10
N SER A 83 33.60 2.98 1.26
CA SER A 83 34.29 2.91 2.55
C SER A 83 34.60 4.31 3.10
N LEU A 84 35.14 5.19 2.27
CA LEU A 84 35.53 6.55 2.66
C LEU A 84 34.33 7.41 3.05
N THR A 85 33.26 7.36 2.28
CA THR A 85 32.02 8.13 2.52
C THR A 85 31.27 7.72 3.79
N ARG A 86 31.51 6.51 4.31
CA ARG A 86 30.96 6.02 5.57
C ARG A 86 31.83 6.37 6.78
N ARG A 87 33.08 6.80 6.58
CA ARG A 87 34.00 7.15 7.67
C ARG A 87 33.73 8.57 8.17
N LYS A 88 33.89 8.76 9.48
CA LYS A 88 33.91 10.09 10.11
C LYS A 88 35.35 10.60 10.09
N LEU A 89 35.70 11.34 9.05
CA LEU A 89 37.05 11.90 8.86
C LEU A 89 37.14 13.33 9.43
N GLY A 90 38.30 13.69 9.97
CA GLY A 90 38.58 14.99 10.58
C GLY A 90 38.78 16.13 9.58
N TRP A 91 37.79 16.44 8.75
CA TRP A 91 37.90 17.42 7.66
C TRP A 91 38.13 18.87 8.15
N SER A 92 39.21 19.49 7.69
CA SER A 92 39.41 20.94 7.84
C SER A 92 38.44 21.74 6.96
N ALA A 93 38.23 23.02 7.27
CA ALA A 93 37.43 23.92 6.42
C ALA A 93 38.01 24.02 5.00
N ARG A 94 39.34 24.03 4.90
CA ARG A 94 40.07 24.10 3.63
C ARG A 94 39.86 22.85 2.76
N GLU A 95 39.94 21.67 3.34
CA GLU A 95 39.73 20.42 2.57
C GLU A 95 38.29 20.25 2.13
N ARG A 96 37.31 20.68 2.96
CA ARG A 96 35.90 20.73 2.56
C ARG A 96 35.72 21.61 1.33
N GLU A 97 36.31 22.80 1.35
CA GLU A 97 36.28 23.72 0.21
C GLU A 97 36.92 23.11 -1.04
N LEU A 98 38.07 22.45 -0.91
CA LEU A 98 38.72 21.74 -2.03
C LEU A 98 37.84 20.63 -2.60
N LEU A 99 37.20 19.80 -1.75
CA LEU A 99 36.24 18.78 -2.20
C LEU A 99 35.10 19.40 -3.00
N TRP A 100 34.53 20.51 -2.55
CA TRP A 100 33.41 21.17 -3.21
C TRP A 100 33.80 21.88 -4.52
N ARG A 101 35.03 22.38 -4.64
CA ARG A 101 35.55 22.92 -5.90
C ARG A 101 35.72 21.85 -6.98
N THR A 102 35.97 20.60 -6.60
CA THR A 102 36.08 19.48 -7.56
C THR A 102 34.75 18.96 -8.07
N THR A 103 33.59 19.54 -7.69
CA THR A 103 32.27 19.10 -8.19
C THR A 103 31.78 19.85 -9.44
N LEU A 104 32.66 20.57 -10.15
CA LEU A 104 32.31 21.36 -11.35
C LEU A 104 31.87 20.48 -12.55
N ALA A 105 30.86 20.89 -13.34
CA ALA A 105 30.40 20.29 -14.61
C ALA A 105 29.29 19.22 -14.52
N ALA A 106 28.52 19.10 -15.62
CA ALA A 106 27.34 18.24 -15.76
C ALA A 106 27.69 16.78 -15.40
N PRO A 107 27.25 16.29 -14.23
CA PRO A 107 27.73 15.02 -13.72
C PRO A 107 27.04 13.86 -14.44
N ASN A 108 27.84 12.96 -15.00
CA ASN A 108 27.33 11.72 -15.59
C ASN A 108 26.96 10.68 -14.51
N SER A 109 27.32 10.93 -13.24
CA SER A 109 27.04 10.05 -12.11
C SER A 109 26.96 10.79 -10.77
N GLY A 110 26.15 10.26 -9.84
CA GLY A 110 26.05 10.79 -8.48
C GLY A 110 27.26 10.51 -7.59
N HIS A 111 28.22 9.70 -8.04
CA HIS A 111 29.44 9.36 -7.29
C HIS A 111 30.29 10.60 -6.97
N LEU A 112 30.30 11.58 -7.88
CA LEU A 112 31.05 12.82 -7.74
C LEU A 112 30.69 13.63 -6.47
N TYR A 113 29.47 13.47 -5.97
CA TYR A 113 28.99 14.22 -4.80
C TYR A 113 29.06 13.43 -3.50
N GLN A 114 29.35 12.13 -3.53
CA GLN A 114 29.29 11.30 -2.32
C GLN A 114 30.29 11.75 -1.25
N LEU A 115 31.57 11.98 -1.63
CA LEU A 115 32.58 12.46 -0.70
C LEU A 115 32.32 13.90 -0.23
N PRO A 116 32.10 14.89 -1.13
CA PRO A 116 31.78 16.26 -0.71
C PRO A 116 30.58 16.34 0.24
N VAL A 117 29.50 15.60 -0.04
CA VAL A 117 28.32 15.54 0.83
C VAL A 117 28.66 14.89 2.18
N SER A 118 29.39 13.77 2.18
CA SER A 118 29.78 13.09 3.41
C SER A 118 30.61 13.97 4.36
N ALA A 119 31.41 14.89 3.80
CA ALA A 119 32.23 15.85 4.54
C ALA A 119 31.44 17.02 5.16
N ILE A 120 30.18 17.24 4.75
CA ILE A 120 29.38 18.40 5.19
C ILE A 120 28.04 18.05 5.83
N LYS A 121 27.52 16.83 5.64
CA LYS A 121 26.16 16.44 6.02
C LYS A 121 25.84 16.60 7.51
N ASP A 122 26.86 16.57 8.37
CA ASP A 122 26.74 16.66 9.83
C ASP A 122 27.29 17.99 10.38
N LEU A 123 27.60 18.97 9.51
CA LEU A 123 28.12 20.26 9.94
C LEU A 123 27.04 21.14 10.58
N PRO A 124 27.40 21.91 11.61
CA PRO A 124 26.52 22.97 12.09
C PRO A 124 26.23 23.99 10.99
N ALA A 125 25.01 24.52 10.98
CA ALA A 125 24.56 25.55 10.05
C ALA A 125 25.54 26.75 9.93
N ALA A 126 26.15 27.17 11.04
CA ALA A 126 27.11 28.27 11.07
C ALA A 126 28.40 28.00 10.26
N GLU A 127 28.86 26.74 10.19
CA GLU A 127 30.06 26.36 9.45
C GLU A 127 29.81 26.13 7.95
N LEU A 128 28.55 26.01 7.55
CA LEU A 128 28.18 25.73 6.16
C LEU A 128 28.27 26.96 5.25
N GLY A 129 28.24 28.17 5.84
CA GLY A 129 28.19 29.45 5.13
C GLY A 129 29.15 29.58 3.94
N PRO A 130 30.46 29.36 4.11
CA PRO A 130 31.44 29.45 3.03
C PRO A 130 31.19 28.48 1.88
N LEU A 131 30.56 27.34 2.13
CA LEU A 131 30.31 26.28 1.15
C LEU A 131 29.00 26.44 0.38
N LEU A 132 28.07 27.29 0.86
CA LEU A 132 26.75 27.50 0.25
C LEU A 132 26.81 27.87 -1.26
N PRO A 133 27.73 28.72 -1.75
CA PRO A 133 27.84 29.00 -3.19
C PRO A 133 28.11 27.73 -4.02
N HIS A 134 28.97 26.84 -3.52
CA HIS A 134 29.30 25.57 -4.18
C HIS A 134 28.15 24.59 -4.14
N ILE A 135 27.48 24.47 -2.98
CA ILE A 135 26.31 23.61 -2.79
C ILE A 135 25.18 24.03 -3.71
N ARG A 136 24.87 25.34 -3.81
CA ARG A 136 23.84 25.87 -4.71
C ARG A 136 24.18 25.67 -6.18
N ARG A 137 25.45 25.84 -6.57
CA ARG A 137 25.91 25.52 -7.93
C ARG A 137 25.68 24.05 -8.25
N ALA A 138 26.16 23.15 -7.38
CA ALA A 138 26.00 21.71 -7.53
C ALA A 138 24.53 21.31 -7.64
N LYS A 139 23.65 21.92 -6.83
CA LYS A 139 22.21 21.67 -6.89
C LYS A 139 21.61 22.06 -8.23
N ARG A 140 21.93 23.25 -8.75
CA ARG A 140 21.47 23.69 -10.08
C ARG A 140 21.93 22.76 -11.20
N GLU A 141 23.16 22.25 -11.11
CA GLU A 141 23.68 21.27 -12.08
C GLU A 141 22.93 19.93 -11.98
N LEU A 142 22.70 19.43 -10.76
CA LEU A 142 21.94 18.20 -10.51
C LEU A 142 20.50 18.29 -10.98
N ASP A 143 19.85 19.45 -10.88
CA ASP A 143 18.48 19.66 -11.35
C ASP A 143 18.33 19.53 -12.87
N GLN A 144 19.43 19.66 -13.63
CA GLN A 144 19.46 19.44 -15.07
C GLN A 144 19.73 17.99 -15.44
N VAL A 145 20.05 17.12 -14.47
CA VAL A 145 20.41 15.73 -14.72
C VAL A 145 19.19 14.83 -14.47
N PRO A 146 18.72 14.09 -15.50
CA PRO A 146 17.62 13.14 -15.33
C PRO A 146 17.90 12.13 -14.20
N TYR A 147 16.89 11.90 -13.35
CA TYR A 147 16.93 10.98 -12.20
C TYR A 147 17.92 11.33 -11.08
N ALA A 148 18.60 12.48 -11.12
CA ALA A 148 19.50 12.90 -10.05
C ALA A 148 18.76 13.11 -8.72
N ASP A 149 17.45 13.37 -8.75
CA ASP A 149 16.57 13.45 -7.60
C ASP A 149 16.49 12.12 -6.80
N LEU A 150 16.75 10.98 -7.45
CA LEU A 150 16.86 9.67 -6.80
C LEU A 150 18.19 9.48 -6.05
N TRP A 151 19.20 10.31 -6.29
CA TRP A 151 20.51 10.15 -5.68
C TRP A 151 20.50 10.62 -4.21
N PRO A 152 21.13 9.86 -3.28
CA PRO A 152 21.21 10.26 -1.88
C PRO A 152 21.87 11.62 -1.64
N ALA A 153 22.84 11.97 -2.49
CA ALA A 153 23.52 13.27 -2.46
C ALA A 153 22.53 14.43 -2.66
N THR A 154 21.68 14.35 -3.68
CA THR A 154 20.69 15.40 -4.01
C THR A 154 19.74 15.65 -2.84
N ARG A 155 19.21 14.60 -2.21
CA ARG A 155 18.37 14.75 -1.00
C ARG A 155 19.12 15.42 0.15
N THR A 156 20.38 15.05 0.36
CA THR A 156 21.17 15.66 1.44
C THR A 156 21.37 17.15 1.17
N LEU A 157 21.61 17.52 -0.09
CA LEU A 157 21.70 18.93 -0.48
C LEU A 157 20.36 19.67 -0.32
N ASP A 158 19.24 19.05 -0.70
CA ASP A 158 17.90 19.61 -0.48
C ASP A 158 17.63 19.88 1.02
N LEU A 159 18.01 18.95 1.88
CA LEU A 159 17.89 19.10 3.34
C LEU A 159 18.79 20.20 3.89
N LEU A 160 20.04 20.31 3.42
CA LEU A 160 20.95 21.38 3.86
C LEU A 160 20.48 22.74 3.37
N LEU A 161 20.12 22.88 2.09
CA LEU A 161 19.68 24.14 1.49
C LEU A 161 18.38 24.65 2.11
N SER A 162 17.48 23.76 2.53
CA SER A 162 16.25 24.16 3.23
C SER A 162 16.48 24.64 4.68
N GLU A 163 17.68 24.53 5.26
CA GLU A 163 18.06 25.26 6.50
C GLU A 163 18.64 26.64 6.20
N HIS A 164 19.00 26.90 4.94
CA HIS A 164 19.71 28.08 4.49
C HIS A 164 19.04 28.74 3.27
N PRO A 165 17.75 29.11 3.36
CA PRO A 165 17.09 29.83 2.27
C PRO A 165 17.78 31.18 2.03
N THR A 166 17.75 31.64 0.80
CA THR A 166 18.25 32.95 0.35
C THR A 166 17.31 34.10 0.71
N GLY A 167 16.12 33.78 1.24
CA GLY A 167 15.05 34.74 1.52
C GLY A 167 13.95 34.77 0.45
N GLU A 168 14.09 33.99 -0.63
CA GLU A 168 13.02 33.80 -1.61
C GLU A 168 11.86 33.00 -0.98
N PRO A 169 10.61 33.52 -1.00
CA PRO A 169 9.47 32.78 -0.48
C PRO A 169 9.28 31.43 -1.19
N GLY A 170 9.03 30.39 -0.42
CA GLY A 170 8.82 29.01 -0.83
C GLY A 170 10.09 28.21 -1.10
N GLU A 171 11.29 28.80 -1.05
CA GLU A 171 12.55 28.14 -1.45
C GLU A 171 12.79 26.83 -0.67
N ALA A 172 12.63 26.85 0.66
CA ALA A 172 12.88 25.67 1.48
C ALA A 172 11.88 24.55 1.17
N SER A 173 10.61 24.90 0.94
CA SER A 173 9.58 23.93 0.55
C SER A 173 9.86 23.33 -0.83
N ARG A 174 10.34 24.13 -1.80
CA ARG A 174 10.71 23.68 -3.16
C ARG A 174 11.91 22.73 -3.15
N CYS A 175 12.87 22.92 -2.26
CA CYS A 175 13.97 21.97 -2.06
C CYS A 175 13.44 20.62 -1.55
N LEU A 176 12.55 20.64 -0.56
CA LEU A 176 12.07 19.42 0.11
C LEU A 176 11.00 18.68 -0.70
N VAL A 177 10.23 19.41 -1.53
CA VAL A 177 9.21 18.87 -2.43
C VAL A 177 9.62 19.20 -3.87
N PRO A 178 10.57 18.46 -4.46
CA PRO A 178 10.97 18.66 -5.85
C PRO A 178 9.80 18.36 -6.78
N GLU A 179 9.69 19.11 -7.88
CA GLU A 179 8.66 18.89 -8.89
C GLU A 179 9.05 17.71 -9.79
N CYS A 180 8.91 16.51 -9.24
CA CYS A 180 9.31 15.24 -9.86
C CYS A 180 8.11 14.38 -10.32
N ASP A 181 6.89 14.84 -10.04
CA ASP A 181 5.64 14.33 -10.57
C ASP A 181 4.52 15.38 -10.42
N GLY A 182 3.35 15.09 -11.00
CA GLY A 182 2.21 16.01 -10.95
C GLY A 182 1.59 16.19 -9.57
N PHE A 183 1.77 15.25 -8.64
CA PHE A 183 1.29 15.40 -7.26
C PHE A 183 2.23 16.32 -6.46
N ALA A 184 3.54 16.23 -6.66
CA ALA A 184 4.51 17.15 -6.09
C ALA A 184 4.28 18.58 -6.61
N ALA A 185 3.98 18.76 -7.90
CA ALA A 185 3.58 20.05 -8.47
C ALA A 185 2.33 20.62 -7.76
N LEU A 186 1.30 19.79 -7.57
CA LEU A 186 0.10 20.14 -6.81
C LEU A 186 0.44 20.54 -5.36
N VAL A 187 1.27 19.74 -4.67
CA VAL A 187 1.63 20.00 -3.27
C VAL A 187 2.35 21.34 -3.13
N ARG A 188 3.29 21.64 -4.04
CA ARG A 188 3.99 22.92 -4.08
C ARG A 188 3.04 24.09 -4.33
N GLY A 189 2.19 23.96 -5.35
CA GLY A 189 1.29 25.02 -5.78
C GLY A 189 0.22 25.37 -4.75
N GLU A 190 -0.37 24.36 -4.09
CA GLU A 190 -1.47 24.56 -3.14
C GLU A 190 -0.99 24.76 -1.68
N TYR A 191 0.13 24.16 -1.27
CA TYR A 191 0.53 24.11 0.14
C TYR A 191 1.93 24.67 0.43
N GLY A 192 2.66 25.17 -0.57
CA GLY A 192 4.06 25.61 -0.43
C GLY A 192 4.29 26.62 0.71
N GLU A 193 3.47 27.67 0.81
CA GLU A 193 3.58 28.67 1.87
C GLU A 193 3.35 28.09 3.27
N ARG A 194 2.32 27.23 3.42
CA ARG A 194 2.02 26.57 4.70
C ARG A 194 3.09 25.56 5.09
N LEU A 195 3.66 24.87 4.10
CA LEU A 195 4.76 23.93 4.27
C LEU A 195 6.06 24.60 4.75
N GLU A 196 6.26 25.87 4.41
CA GLU A 196 7.42 26.65 4.83
C GLU A 196 7.20 27.40 6.15
N SER A 197 5.98 27.40 6.69
CA SER A 197 5.69 28.03 7.98
C SER A 197 6.61 27.47 9.08
N PRO A 198 7.03 28.29 10.07
CA PRO A 198 7.90 27.83 11.16
C PRO A 198 7.33 26.65 11.96
N GLU A 199 6.00 26.52 11.98
CA GLU A 199 5.28 25.43 12.64
C GLU A 199 5.43 24.10 11.88
N VAL A 200 5.49 24.13 10.54
CA VAL A 200 5.44 22.93 9.70
C VAL A 200 6.80 22.54 9.11
N LEU A 201 7.65 23.51 8.76
CA LEU A 201 8.91 23.28 8.07
C LEU A 201 9.82 22.25 8.79
N PRO A 202 9.99 22.27 10.13
CA PRO A 202 10.76 21.24 10.82
C PRO A 202 10.19 19.83 10.61
N MET A 203 8.86 19.70 10.60
CA MET A 203 8.18 18.43 10.34
C MET A 203 8.30 18.00 8.86
N LEU A 204 8.17 18.93 7.91
CA LEU A 204 8.39 18.65 6.48
C LEU A 204 9.78 18.06 6.22
N ARG A 205 10.81 18.69 6.79
CA ARG A 205 12.20 18.19 6.74
C ARG A 205 12.30 16.78 7.30
N HIS A 206 11.52 16.45 8.32
CA HIS A 206 11.47 15.11 8.91
C HIS A 206 10.70 14.11 8.04
N TRP A 207 9.57 14.48 7.44
CA TRP A 207 8.76 13.61 6.58
C TRP A 207 9.55 13.07 5.38
N VAL A 208 10.36 13.91 4.73
CA VAL A 208 11.15 13.51 3.55
C VAL A 208 12.29 12.53 3.89
N THR A 209 12.54 12.26 5.17
CA THR A 209 13.52 11.26 5.63
C THR A 209 12.93 9.86 5.79
N ALA A 210 11.61 9.70 5.61
CA ALA A 210 10.93 8.42 5.69
C ALA A 210 11.30 7.51 4.50
N THR A 211 12.50 6.93 4.48
CA THR A 211 13.06 6.11 3.39
C THR A 211 12.92 4.60 3.63
N SER A 212 12.90 4.15 4.89
CA SER A 212 12.74 2.74 5.30
C SER A 212 11.31 2.22 5.16
N SER A 213 11.10 0.90 5.17
CA SER A 213 9.74 0.30 5.06
C SER A 213 8.83 0.65 6.23
N ASP A 214 9.41 0.83 7.42
CA ASP A 214 8.74 1.12 8.68
C ASP A 214 9.51 2.22 9.46
N PRO A 215 8.83 3.01 10.31
CA PRO A 215 9.50 4.06 11.08
C PRO A 215 10.38 3.44 12.16
N ALA A 216 11.65 3.82 12.20
CA ALA A 216 12.55 3.46 13.31
C ALA A 216 12.09 4.16 14.61
N PRO A 217 12.29 3.57 15.80
CA PRO A 217 11.88 4.21 17.07
C PRO A 217 12.42 5.63 17.25
N LYS A 218 13.67 5.89 16.84
CA LYS A 218 14.28 7.23 16.85
C LYS A 218 13.57 8.20 15.90
N TRP A 219 13.13 7.72 14.73
CA TRP A 219 12.36 8.52 13.78
C TRP A 219 11.02 8.95 14.39
N THR A 220 10.32 8.00 15.03
CA THR A 220 9.03 8.25 15.70
C THR A 220 9.17 9.19 16.89
N ALA A 221 10.22 9.04 17.70
CA ALA A 221 10.49 9.94 18.82
C ALA A 221 10.76 11.38 18.35
N LYS A 222 11.55 11.54 17.28
CA LYS A 222 11.80 12.86 16.68
C LYS A 222 10.52 13.47 16.11
N ALA A 223 9.69 12.68 15.40
CA ALA A 223 8.41 13.14 14.88
C ALA A 223 7.51 13.65 16.03
N ARG A 224 7.44 12.94 17.15
CA ARG A 224 6.66 13.36 18.33
C ARG A 224 7.09 14.72 18.88
N GLY A 225 8.39 15.02 18.89
CA GLY A 225 8.91 16.31 19.34
C GLY A 225 8.72 17.46 18.35
N LEU A 226 8.43 17.16 17.08
CA LEU A 226 8.21 18.15 16.02
C LEU A 226 6.72 18.34 15.69
N LEU A 227 5.83 17.57 16.34
CA LEU A 227 4.41 17.56 16.03
C LEU A 227 3.73 18.85 16.51
N THR A 228 2.96 19.44 15.63
CA THR A 228 2.20 20.68 15.86
C THR A 228 0.79 20.52 15.27
N PRO A 229 -0.24 21.23 15.79
CA PRO A 229 -1.58 21.21 15.19
C PRO A 229 -1.59 21.53 13.69
N GLY A 230 -0.81 22.52 13.24
CA GLY A 230 -0.69 22.90 11.83
C GLY A 230 -0.13 21.79 10.96
N ALA A 231 0.95 21.12 11.41
CA ALA A 231 1.50 19.96 10.70
C ALA A 231 0.52 18.76 10.63
N VAL A 232 -0.25 18.51 11.70
CA VAL A 232 -1.27 17.45 11.71
C VAL A 232 -2.38 17.73 10.71
N ALA A 233 -2.95 18.94 10.75
CA ALA A 233 -4.00 19.36 9.84
C ALA A 233 -3.53 19.29 8.38
N LEU A 234 -2.33 19.82 8.10
CA LEU A 234 -1.79 19.83 6.75
C LEU A 234 -1.48 18.42 6.22
N ALA A 235 -0.96 17.51 7.07
CA ALA A 235 -0.78 16.11 6.69
C ALA A 235 -2.13 15.47 6.31
N GLY A 236 -3.20 15.72 7.08
CA GLY A 236 -4.55 15.27 6.79
C GLY A 236 -5.07 15.77 5.44
N GLU A 237 -4.92 17.08 5.20
CA GLU A 237 -5.34 17.71 3.93
C GLU A 237 -4.60 17.15 2.71
N ILE A 238 -3.26 17.10 2.75
CA ILE A 238 -2.45 16.62 1.63
C ILE A 238 -2.72 15.13 1.36
N LEU A 239 -2.74 14.28 2.39
CA LEU A 239 -3.08 12.86 2.23
C LEU A 239 -4.52 12.68 1.72
N GLY A 240 -5.44 13.56 2.12
CA GLY A 240 -6.83 13.60 1.65
C GLY A 240 -6.97 13.86 0.14
N ARG A 241 -5.93 14.40 -0.52
CA ARG A 241 -5.91 14.58 -1.99
C ARG A 241 -5.65 13.28 -2.75
N LEU A 242 -4.95 12.30 -2.15
CA LEU A 242 -4.53 11.06 -2.83
C LEU A 242 -5.70 10.24 -3.41
N PRO A 243 -6.85 10.06 -2.73
CA PRO A 243 -7.97 9.29 -3.28
C PRO A 243 -8.60 9.90 -4.53
N ALA A 244 -8.58 11.23 -4.66
CA ALA A 244 -9.10 11.94 -5.81
C ALA A 244 -8.05 12.07 -6.93
N TYR A 245 -6.77 12.17 -6.58
CA TYR A 245 -5.68 12.28 -7.54
C TYR A 245 -5.59 11.06 -8.47
N ARG A 246 -5.23 11.28 -9.73
CA ARG A 246 -5.08 10.25 -10.76
C ARG A 246 -3.72 10.38 -11.39
N GLU A 247 -3.17 9.23 -11.74
CA GLU A 247 -1.93 9.14 -12.48
C GLU A 247 -1.99 9.92 -13.80
N SER A 248 -0.89 10.58 -14.13
CA SER A 248 -0.76 11.38 -15.35
C SER A 248 0.57 11.07 -16.04
N PRO A 249 0.69 11.30 -17.36
CA PRO A 249 1.99 11.29 -18.02
C PRO A 249 2.92 12.30 -17.34
N TRP A 250 4.16 11.89 -17.09
CA TRP A 250 5.23 12.74 -16.57
C TRP A 250 6.50 12.47 -17.36
N ASN A 251 7.17 13.54 -17.82
CA ASN A 251 8.41 13.41 -18.57
C ASN A 251 9.57 13.14 -17.60
N THR A 252 10.25 12.01 -17.76
CA THR A 252 11.38 11.62 -16.90
C THR A 252 12.73 12.14 -17.41
N GLY A 253 12.74 13.02 -18.42
CA GLY A 253 13.92 13.46 -19.15
C GLY A 253 14.31 12.55 -20.32
N TYR A 254 13.81 11.31 -20.37
CA TYR A 254 14.06 10.36 -21.48
C TYR A 254 12.78 9.94 -22.21
N ARG A 255 11.69 9.78 -21.47
CA ARG A 255 10.40 9.37 -22.00
C ARG A 255 9.28 9.84 -21.09
N ASP A 256 8.06 9.84 -21.62
CA ASP A 256 6.87 10.06 -20.80
C ASP A 256 6.46 8.75 -20.12
N GLU A 257 6.33 8.78 -18.80
CA GLU A 257 5.85 7.66 -17.99
C GLU A 257 4.58 8.06 -17.24
N VAL A 258 3.57 7.19 -17.27
CA VAL A 258 2.36 7.40 -16.47
C VAL A 258 2.72 7.19 -15.01
N THR A 259 2.73 8.29 -14.24
CA THR A 259 3.22 8.34 -12.87
C THR A 259 2.08 8.71 -11.93
N TYR A 260 1.95 7.96 -10.83
CA TYR A 260 1.05 8.34 -9.73
C TYR A 260 1.81 9.11 -8.65
N LEU A 261 2.87 8.51 -8.12
CA LEU A 261 3.81 9.18 -7.21
C LEU A 261 5.22 8.68 -7.54
N GLN A 262 6.13 9.61 -7.77
CA GLN A 262 7.56 9.37 -7.85
C GLN A 262 8.08 9.01 -6.44
N GLN A 263 9.28 8.42 -6.37
CA GLN A 263 9.86 7.96 -5.10
C GLN A 263 9.91 9.02 -4.00
N ARG A 264 10.35 10.25 -4.29
CA ARG A 264 10.49 11.34 -3.31
C ARG A 264 9.14 11.80 -2.79
N THR A 265 8.14 11.93 -3.67
CA THR A 265 6.76 12.25 -3.29
C THR A 265 6.12 11.12 -2.47
N ALA A 266 6.38 9.86 -2.83
CA ALA A 266 5.91 8.71 -2.08
C ALA A 266 6.55 8.59 -0.69
N GLU A 267 7.79 9.06 -0.53
CA GLU A 267 8.48 9.13 0.76
C GLU A 267 7.92 10.25 1.65
N LEU A 268 7.66 11.44 1.07
CA LEU A 268 6.95 12.52 1.75
C LEU A 268 5.57 12.04 2.26
N ALA A 269 4.77 11.43 1.38
CA ALA A 269 3.47 10.86 1.74
C ALA A 269 3.58 9.78 2.83
N ARG A 270 4.61 8.92 2.76
CA ARG A 270 4.87 7.92 3.81
C ARG A 270 5.22 8.57 5.16
N GLY A 271 6.02 9.63 5.17
CA GLY A 271 6.32 10.40 6.39
C GLY A 271 5.07 10.99 7.03
N MET A 272 4.18 11.57 6.22
CA MET A 272 2.88 12.07 6.69
C MET A 272 2.01 10.93 7.24
N VAL A 273 1.93 9.79 6.55
CA VAL A 273 1.17 8.60 7.01
C VAL A 273 1.70 8.06 8.35
N TRP A 274 3.02 8.00 8.55
CA TRP A 274 3.60 7.60 9.82
C TRP A 274 3.34 8.61 10.93
N THR A 275 3.13 9.88 10.59
CA THR A 275 2.78 10.92 11.55
C THR A 275 1.33 10.77 12.01
N CYS A 276 0.41 10.36 11.13
CA CYS A 276 -0.97 10.04 11.51
C CYS A 276 -1.07 8.94 12.59
N GLU A 277 -0.08 8.07 12.71
CA GLU A 277 -0.01 7.07 13.80
C GLU A 277 0.11 7.72 15.18
N LEU A 278 0.72 8.90 15.25
CA LEU A 278 0.93 9.67 16.48
C LEU A 278 -0.24 10.61 16.79
N THR A 279 -1.24 10.66 15.89
CA THR A 279 -2.38 11.58 15.97
C THR A 279 -3.63 10.83 16.45
N ASP A 280 -4.25 11.32 17.51
CA ASP A 280 -5.51 10.79 18.03
C ASP A 280 -6.69 11.65 17.59
N GLU A 281 -6.97 11.63 16.29
CA GLU A 281 -8.07 12.37 15.68
C GLU A 281 -9.06 11.41 15.00
N PRO A 282 -10.39 11.66 15.07
CA PRO A 282 -11.39 10.74 14.53
C PRO A 282 -11.24 10.44 13.03
N TRP A 283 -10.75 11.40 12.25
CA TRP A 283 -10.59 11.27 10.80
C TRP A 283 -9.45 10.34 10.37
N VAL A 284 -8.49 10.05 11.27
CA VAL A 284 -7.23 9.36 10.92
C VAL A 284 -7.48 7.96 10.37
N THR A 285 -8.29 7.15 11.04
CA THR A 285 -8.51 5.75 10.65
C THR A 285 -9.16 5.67 9.26
N GLY A 286 -10.17 6.51 9.00
CA GLY A 286 -10.82 6.62 7.70
C GLY A 286 -9.85 7.04 6.60
N LEU A 287 -9.06 8.10 6.85
CA LEU A 287 -8.09 8.62 5.89
C LEU A 287 -7.02 7.58 5.54
N LEU A 288 -6.48 6.86 6.54
CA LEU A 288 -5.51 5.79 6.30
C LEU A 288 -6.10 4.67 5.41
N GLY A 289 -7.38 4.34 5.62
CA GLY A 289 -8.12 3.43 4.75
C GLY A 289 -8.23 3.94 3.31
N ASP A 290 -8.60 5.20 3.14
CA ASP A 290 -8.71 5.84 1.82
C ASP A 290 -7.37 5.88 1.08
N VAL A 291 -6.30 6.26 1.76
CA VAL A 291 -4.93 6.25 1.23
C VAL A 291 -4.51 4.84 0.84
N ALA A 292 -4.76 3.84 1.70
CA ALA A 292 -4.42 2.44 1.41
C ALA A 292 -5.16 1.90 0.17
N VAL A 293 -6.45 2.20 0.04
CA VAL A 293 -7.25 1.84 -1.15
C VAL A 293 -6.72 2.56 -2.39
N ALA A 294 -6.53 3.89 -2.32
CA ALA A 294 -6.12 4.70 -3.46
C ALA A 294 -4.76 4.28 -4.02
N THR A 295 -3.76 4.13 -3.14
CA THR A 295 -2.38 3.78 -3.49
C THR A 295 -2.21 2.28 -3.76
N GLY A 296 -3.00 1.41 -3.12
CA GLY A 296 -2.97 -0.03 -3.31
C GLY A 296 -3.67 -0.49 -4.60
N THR A 297 -4.62 0.30 -5.12
CA THR A 297 -5.30 0.01 -6.39
C THR A 297 -4.34 0.17 -7.57
N GLY A 298 -4.43 -0.72 -8.56
CA GLY A 298 -3.60 -0.66 -9.76
C GLY A 298 -3.85 0.56 -10.64
N MET A 299 -2.86 0.91 -11.45
CA MET A 299 -2.95 1.96 -12.48
C MET A 299 -4.15 1.67 -13.41
N GLY A 300 -4.89 2.70 -13.80
CA GLY A 300 -6.16 2.61 -14.51
C GLY A 300 -7.35 2.21 -13.62
N GLY A 301 -7.17 2.17 -12.29
CA GLY A 301 -8.21 1.80 -11.33
C GLY A 301 -8.45 0.30 -11.18
N SER A 302 -7.61 -0.54 -11.80
CA SER A 302 -7.68 -2.01 -11.69
C SER A 302 -6.33 -2.66 -11.99
N GLY A 303 -6.26 -3.99 -11.89
CA GLY A 303 -5.05 -4.75 -12.27
C GLY A 303 -4.24 -5.27 -11.07
N PRO A 304 -3.25 -6.14 -11.34
CA PRO A 304 -2.53 -6.91 -10.31
C PRO A 304 -1.46 -6.10 -9.56
N ASN A 305 -1.13 -4.91 -10.06
CA ASN A 305 -0.17 -4.00 -9.45
C ASN A 305 -0.89 -2.96 -8.58
N SER A 306 -0.12 -2.07 -7.96
CA SER A 306 -0.59 -0.96 -7.14
C SER A 306 0.02 0.34 -7.66
N ARG A 307 -0.68 1.46 -7.52
CA ARG A 307 -0.16 2.80 -7.83
C ARG A 307 1.06 3.19 -7.00
N SER A 308 1.06 2.87 -5.71
CA SER A 308 2.20 3.06 -4.82
C SER A 308 2.18 2.03 -3.70
N GLU A 309 2.92 0.93 -3.89
CA GLU A 309 3.04 -0.12 -2.87
C GLU A 309 3.67 0.40 -1.57
N ARG A 310 4.59 1.38 -1.68
CA ARG A 310 5.26 2.03 -0.57
C ARG A 310 4.27 2.74 0.37
N VAL A 311 3.42 3.60 -0.19
CA VAL A 311 2.45 4.38 0.60
C VAL A 311 1.31 3.47 1.10
N ALA A 312 0.85 2.52 0.28
CA ALA A 312 -0.16 1.54 0.70
C ALA A 312 0.30 0.73 1.91
N ASN A 313 1.55 0.23 1.87
CA ASN A 313 2.12 -0.52 3.00
C ASN A 313 2.35 0.36 4.23
N ALA A 314 2.70 1.63 4.07
CA ALA A 314 2.81 2.56 5.19
C ALA A 314 1.44 2.74 5.87
N ALA A 315 0.38 2.96 5.10
CA ALA A 315 -0.98 3.15 5.62
C ALA A 315 -1.50 1.90 6.31
N LEU A 316 -1.30 0.72 5.72
CA LEU A 316 -1.61 -0.57 6.37
C LEU A 316 -0.77 -0.84 7.63
N GLY A 317 0.48 -0.34 7.66
CA GLY A 317 1.33 -0.41 8.85
C GLY A 317 0.77 0.44 9.99
N ALA A 318 0.35 1.68 9.69
CA ALA A 318 -0.29 2.56 10.64
C ALA A 318 -1.62 1.99 11.15
N LEU A 319 -2.49 1.47 10.26
CA LEU A 319 -3.74 0.79 10.66
C LEU A 319 -3.47 -0.43 11.55
N SER A 320 -2.43 -1.21 11.25
CA SER A 320 -2.08 -2.39 12.06
C SER A 320 -1.68 -2.00 13.49
N ARG A 321 -0.85 -0.96 13.64
CA ARG A 321 -0.40 -0.46 14.94
C ARG A 321 -1.52 0.23 15.73
N ARG A 322 -2.41 0.97 15.06
CA ARG A 322 -3.64 1.51 15.70
C ARG A 322 -4.53 0.38 16.23
N GLY A 323 -4.78 -0.65 15.43
CA GLY A 323 -5.62 -1.79 15.83
C GLY A 323 -7.06 -1.38 16.20
N GLY A 324 -7.73 -2.20 17.00
CA GLY A 324 -9.14 -2.01 17.36
C GLY A 324 -10.11 -2.51 16.28
N LEU A 325 -11.41 -2.42 16.55
CA LEU A 325 -12.45 -2.81 15.59
C LEU A 325 -12.60 -1.78 14.45
N GLU A 326 -12.31 -0.50 14.71
CA GLU A 326 -12.43 0.60 13.74
C GLU A 326 -11.56 0.45 12.49
N VAL A 327 -10.48 -0.34 12.54
CA VAL A 327 -9.60 -0.57 11.38
C VAL A 327 -10.16 -1.64 10.44
N VAL A 328 -11.04 -2.52 10.92
CA VAL A 328 -11.55 -3.67 10.15
C VAL A 328 -12.35 -3.23 8.91
N PRO A 329 -13.28 -2.25 8.96
CA PRO A 329 -13.93 -1.76 7.74
C PRO A 329 -12.93 -1.26 6.69
N GLN A 330 -11.86 -0.60 7.12
CA GLN A 330 -10.83 -0.07 6.23
C GLN A 330 -10.03 -1.20 5.56
N LEU A 331 -9.67 -2.24 6.32
CA LEU A 331 -9.02 -3.44 5.80
C LEU A 331 -9.92 -4.19 4.80
N ALA A 332 -11.22 -4.26 5.07
CA ALA A 332 -12.21 -4.86 4.16
C ALA A 332 -12.28 -4.12 2.82
N ARG A 333 -12.30 -2.78 2.84
CA ARG A 333 -12.27 -1.94 1.62
C ARG A 333 -11.03 -2.21 0.78
N VAL A 334 -9.85 -2.33 1.41
CA VAL A 334 -8.60 -2.69 0.72
C VAL A 334 -8.70 -4.09 0.12
N GLN A 335 -9.19 -5.08 0.87
CA GLN A 335 -9.36 -6.46 0.40
C GLN A 335 -10.29 -6.54 -0.83
N ALA A 336 -11.35 -5.75 -0.86
CA ALA A 336 -12.32 -5.72 -1.95
C ALA A 336 -11.75 -5.09 -3.24
N LYS A 337 -10.95 -4.03 -3.13
CA LYS A 337 -10.49 -3.24 -4.28
C LYS A 337 -9.09 -3.60 -4.77
N VAL A 338 -8.17 -3.95 -3.89
CA VAL A 338 -6.78 -4.23 -4.25
C VAL A 338 -6.64 -5.65 -4.77
N ARG A 339 -5.69 -5.87 -5.71
CA ARG A 339 -5.37 -7.19 -6.26
C ARG A 339 -3.92 -7.61 -6.03
N LYS A 340 -3.05 -6.67 -5.63
CA LYS A 340 -1.63 -6.94 -5.35
C LYS A 340 -1.49 -7.92 -4.18
N LYS A 341 -0.86 -9.07 -4.44
CA LYS A 341 -0.75 -10.19 -3.48
C LYS A 341 -0.03 -9.81 -2.18
N SER A 342 1.03 -9.01 -2.25
CA SER A 342 1.80 -8.55 -1.07
C SER A 342 0.95 -7.69 -0.13
N ILE A 343 0.16 -6.75 -0.69
CA ILE A 343 -0.76 -5.90 0.07
C ILE A 343 -1.87 -6.75 0.70
N LEU A 344 -2.50 -7.65 -0.07
CA LEU A 344 -3.55 -8.54 0.46
C LEU A 344 -3.02 -9.48 1.57
N ALA A 345 -1.76 -9.93 1.48
CA ALA A 345 -1.13 -10.70 2.53
C ALA A 345 -0.92 -9.87 3.81
N LYS A 346 -0.58 -8.58 3.68
CA LYS A 346 -0.48 -7.66 4.82
C LYS A 346 -1.85 -7.42 5.47
N VAL A 347 -2.90 -7.19 4.66
CA VAL A 347 -4.29 -7.06 5.14
C VAL A 347 -4.72 -8.28 5.94
N ALA A 348 -4.51 -9.50 5.41
CA ALA A 348 -4.86 -10.73 6.10
C ALA A 348 -4.15 -10.85 7.46
N ARG A 349 -2.83 -10.61 7.51
CA ARG A 349 -2.07 -10.63 8.78
C ARG A 349 -2.59 -9.60 9.78
N THR A 350 -2.98 -8.41 9.31
CA THR A 350 -3.55 -7.38 10.20
C THR A 350 -4.90 -7.82 10.75
N LEU A 351 -5.79 -8.39 9.92
CA LEU A 351 -7.07 -8.94 10.37
C LEU A 351 -6.86 -10.08 11.39
N ASP A 352 -5.93 -10.99 11.13
CA ASP A 352 -5.57 -12.08 12.06
C ASP A 352 -5.10 -11.52 13.41
N ALA A 353 -4.28 -10.46 13.41
CA ALA A 353 -3.79 -9.82 14.64
C ALA A 353 -4.89 -9.06 15.41
N VAL A 354 -5.91 -8.52 14.73
CA VAL A 354 -7.09 -7.95 15.40
C VAL A 354 -7.93 -9.09 15.99
N ALA A 355 -8.16 -10.15 15.22
CA ALA A 355 -8.94 -11.33 15.59
C ALA A 355 -8.42 -11.98 16.87
N VAL A 356 -7.12 -12.23 16.95
CA VAL A 356 -6.46 -12.79 18.14
C VAL A 356 -6.67 -11.91 19.37
N ARG A 357 -6.58 -10.58 19.23
CA ARG A 357 -6.77 -9.64 20.35
C ARG A 357 -8.21 -9.57 20.84
N THR A 358 -9.18 -9.75 19.95
CA THR A 358 -10.60 -9.65 20.26
C THR A 358 -11.25 -11.01 20.59
N GLY A 359 -10.52 -12.12 20.44
CA GLY A 359 -11.08 -13.47 20.60
C GLY A 359 -12.10 -13.84 19.51
N LEU A 360 -12.01 -13.21 18.33
CA LEU A 360 -12.92 -13.41 17.20
C LEU A 360 -12.16 -13.99 16.02
N SER A 361 -12.83 -14.65 15.08
CA SER A 361 -12.24 -14.98 13.78
C SER A 361 -12.19 -13.74 12.87
N PRO A 362 -11.29 -13.69 11.85
CA PRO A 362 -11.30 -12.63 10.84
C PRO A 362 -12.66 -12.42 10.16
N GLU A 363 -13.40 -13.51 9.93
CA GLU A 363 -14.76 -13.46 9.38
C GLU A 363 -15.75 -12.84 10.37
N GLN A 364 -15.67 -13.19 11.65
CA GLN A 364 -16.50 -12.59 12.71
C GLN A 364 -16.26 -11.09 12.87
N LEU A 365 -15.02 -10.62 12.64
CA LEU A 365 -14.70 -9.20 12.61
C LEU A 365 -15.38 -8.49 11.44
N LEU A 366 -15.31 -9.07 10.24
CA LEU A 366 -15.93 -8.49 9.04
C LEU A 366 -17.46 -8.44 9.17
N GLU A 367 -18.06 -9.43 9.82
CA GLU A 367 -19.50 -9.49 10.11
C GLU A 367 -19.96 -8.34 11.01
N ARG A 368 -19.20 -8.05 12.06
CA ARG A 368 -19.53 -7.02 13.07
C ARG A 368 -19.28 -5.59 12.60
N THR A 369 -18.67 -5.42 11.44
CA THR A 369 -18.22 -4.11 10.95
C THR A 369 -18.94 -3.66 9.68
N VAL A 370 -20.00 -4.37 9.29
CA VAL A 370 -20.93 -3.92 8.26
C VAL A 370 -21.64 -2.65 8.78
N PRO A 371 -21.53 -1.50 8.09
CA PRO A 371 -22.24 -0.29 8.52
C PRO A 371 -23.75 -0.45 8.31
N THR A 372 -24.54 0.13 9.20
CA THR A 372 -26.00 0.24 9.04
C THR A 372 -26.40 1.32 8.04
N PHE A 373 -25.50 2.26 7.72
CA PHE A 373 -25.76 3.45 6.90
C PHE A 373 -26.91 4.33 7.43
N GLY A 374 -27.20 4.24 8.73
CA GLY A 374 -28.34 4.91 9.35
C GLY A 374 -29.71 4.36 8.91
N LEU A 375 -29.74 3.21 8.23
CA LEU A 375 -30.98 2.56 7.82
C LEU A 375 -31.67 1.92 9.03
N SER A 376 -32.99 2.06 9.07
CA SER A 376 -33.88 1.37 9.99
C SER A 376 -34.09 -0.10 9.57
N PRO A 377 -34.67 -0.96 10.42
CA PRO A 377 -34.87 -2.38 10.11
C PRO A 377 -35.71 -2.67 8.85
N ASP A 378 -36.53 -1.71 8.42
CA ASP A 378 -37.31 -1.74 7.18
C ASP A 378 -36.46 -1.47 5.92
N GLY A 379 -35.18 -1.12 6.10
CA GLY A 379 -34.25 -0.81 5.01
C GLY A 379 -34.37 0.62 4.49
N THR A 380 -34.94 1.54 5.28
CA THR A 380 -35.03 2.95 4.92
C THR A 380 -34.37 3.85 5.97
N ARG A 381 -33.77 4.95 5.53
CA ARG A 381 -33.35 6.07 6.38
C ARG A 381 -34.16 7.28 5.93
N ALA A 382 -34.82 7.98 6.85
CA ALA A 382 -35.57 9.19 6.54
C ALA A 382 -35.16 10.34 7.46
N GLU A 383 -34.94 11.52 6.88
CA GLU A 383 -34.53 12.72 7.61
C GLU A 383 -34.96 13.97 6.85
N GLN A 384 -35.71 14.87 7.50
CA GLN A 384 -36.16 16.15 6.91
C GLN A 384 -36.80 16.02 5.51
N GLY A 385 -37.65 15.01 5.32
CA GLY A 385 -38.33 14.72 4.05
C GLY A 385 -37.47 13.95 3.04
N LEU A 386 -36.14 13.88 3.21
CA LEU A 386 -35.28 12.98 2.44
C LEU A 386 -35.46 11.54 2.91
N ALA A 387 -35.42 10.59 1.97
CA ALA A 387 -35.40 9.16 2.26
C ALA A 387 -34.36 8.44 1.40
N LEU A 388 -33.56 7.57 2.01
CA LEU A 388 -32.63 6.64 1.37
C LEU A 388 -33.17 5.22 1.53
N SER A 389 -33.28 4.49 0.43
CA SER A 389 -33.64 3.07 0.43
C SER A 389 -32.44 2.16 0.17
N LEU A 390 -32.55 0.89 0.57
CA LEU A 390 -31.52 -0.14 0.39
C LEU A 390 -30.91 -0.25 -1.01
N ASN A 391 -31.68 0.03 -2.06
CA ASN A 391 -31.18 0.01 -3.45
C ASN A 391 -30.36 1.26 -3.83
N GLY A 392 -30.05 2.14 -2.89
CA GLY A 392 -29.31 3.38 -3.12
C GLY A 392 -30.14 4.52 -3.72
N THR A 393 -31.47 4.41 -3.74
CA THR A 393 -32.34 5.50 -4.22
C THR A 393 -32.51 6.54 -3.12
N VAL A 394 -32.30 7.81 -3.48
CA VAL A 394 -32.63 8.97 -2.63
C VAL A 394 -33.89 9.63 -3.17
N THR A 395 -34.87 9.88 -2.31
CA THR A 395 -36.13 10.58 -2.63
C THR A 395 -36.38 11.71 -1.63
N PHE A 396 -37.29 12.63 -1.98
CA PHE A 396 -37.82 13.67 -1.10
C PHE A 396 -39.35 13.56 -1.10
N ASP A 397 -39.97 13.33 0.06
CA ASP A 397 -41.41 13.09 0.22
C ASP A 397 -41.96 12.06 -0.79
N GLY A 398 -41.20 10.99 -1.00
CA GLY A 398 -41.52 9.91 -1.95
C GLY A 398 -41.23 10.21 -3.42
N ARG A 399 -40.75 11.40 -3.78
CA ARG A 399 -40.44 11.80 -5.16
C ARG A 399 -38.93 11.78 -5.41
N ARG A 400 -38.51 11.33 -6.61
CA ARG A 400 -37.09 11.37 -7.02
C ARG A 400 -36.56 12.78 -7.30
N THR A 401 -37.45 13.70 -7.63
CA THR A 401 -37.10 15.11 -7.88
C THR A 401 -36.90 15.81 -6.54
N ILE A 402 -35.69 16.28 -6.29
CA ILE A 402 -35.32 16.90 -5.01
C ILE A 402 -35.37 18.44 -5.17
N PRO A 403 -36.22 19.15 -4.40
CA PRO A 403 -36.32 20.61 -4.46
C PRO A 403 -35.01 21.32 -4.08
N LYS A 404 -34.79 22.53 -4.61
CA LYS A 404 -33.63 23.37 -4.23
C LYS A 404 -33.69 23.89 -2.79
N THR A 405 -34.86 23.78 -2.14
CA THR A 405 -35.09 24.19 -0.74
C THR A 405 -34.53 23.19 0.27
N VAL A 406 -34.16 21.99 -0.18
CA VAL A 406 -33.53 20.97 0.68
C VAL A 406 -32.11 21.41 1.04
N ASP A 407 -31.71 21.15 2.29
CA ASP A 407 -30.35 21.37 2.76
C ASP A 407 -29.33 20.67 1.83
N ARG A 408 -28.36 21.45 1.33
CA ARG A 408 -27.39 20.98 0.35
C ARG A 408 -26.38 19.99 0.93
N ASP A 409 -26.01 20.18 2.19
CA ASP A 409 -25.01 19.35 2.86
C ASP A 409 -25.64 18.01 3.26
N LEU A 410 -26.86 18.05 3.79
CA LEU A 410 -27.64 16.83 4.08
C LEU A 410 -27.90 16.01 2.79
N LEU A 411 -28.27 16.68 1.69
CA LEU A 411 -28.44 16.01 0.39
C LEU A 411 -27.13 15.40 -0.13
N ALA A 412 -26.00 16.09 0.05
CA ALA A 412 -24.69 15.57 -0.33
C ALA A 412 -24.32 14.32 0.49
N GLU A 413 -24.60 14.34 1.80
CA GLU A 413 -24.40 13.19 2.70
C GLU A 413 -25.26 11.98 2.29
N PHE A 414 -26.55 12.17 2.03
CA PHE A 414 -27.44 11.10 1.56
C PHE A 414 -26.95 10.48 0.24
N LYS A 415 -26.49 11.32 -0.70
CA LYS A 415 -25.93 10.84 -1.98
C LYS A 415 -24.60 10.11 -1.80
N ALA A 416 -23.76 10.58 -0.88
CA ALA A 416 -22.51 9.89 -0.54
C ALA A 416 -22.81 8.51 0.07
N THR A 417 -23.71 8.46 1.05
CA THR A 417 -24.18 7.23 1.71
C THR A 417 -24.77 6.25 0.71
N ALA A 418 -25.62 6.72 -0.21
CA ALA A 418 -26.20 5.89 -1.27
C ALA A 418 -25.12 5.22 -2.15
N LYS A 419 -24.07 5.97 -2.50
CA LYS A 419 -22.96 5.48 -3.32
C LYS A 419 -22.08 4.48 -2.57
N GLU A 420 -21.99 4.57 -1.25
CA GLU A 420 -21.31 3.58 -0.42
C GLU A 420 -22.14 2.30 -0.30
N LEU A 421 -23.44 2.44 -0.05
CA LEU A 421 -24.38 1.33 0.04
C LEU A 421 -24.44 0.49 -1.25
N GLU A 422 -24.45 1.14 -2.42
CA GLU A 422 -24.41 0.48 -3.74
C GLU A 422 -23.16 -0.40 -3.91
N LYS A 423 -22.05 -0.05 -3.26
CA LYS A 423 -20.81 -0.85 -3.27
C LYS A 423 -20.80 -1.93 -2.19
N ALA A 424 -21.37 -1.64 -1.02
CA ALA A 424 -21.37 -2.53 0.13
C ALA A 424 -22.25 -3.76 -0.11
N ILE A 425 -23.47 -3.59 -0.65
CA ILE A 425 -24.41 -4.70 -0.83
C ILE A 425 -23.85 -5.83 -1.70
N PRO A 426 -23.27 -5.59 -2.89
CA PRO A 426 -22.67 -6.65 -3.68
C PRO A 426 -21.49 -7.34 -2.98
N ALA A 427 -20.72 -6.61 -2.19
CA ALA A 427 -19.58 -7.15 -1.44
C ALA A 427 -20.05 -8.07 -0.30
N GLU A 428 -21.05 -7.64 0.47
CA GLU A 428 -21.63 -8.43 1.55
C GLU A 428 -22.35 -9.67 1.02
N ARG A 429 -23.11 -9.53 -0.08
CA ARG A 429 -23.71 -10.68 -0.76
C ARG A 429 -22.66 -11.70 -1.18
N PHE A 430 -21.55 -11.25 -1.77
CA PHE A 430 -20.46 -12.12 -2.19
C PHE A 430 -19.78 -12.79 -0.98
N ARG A 431 -19.64 -12.08 0.14
CA ARG A 431 -19.10 -12.64 1.39
C ARG A 431 -19.99 -13.77 1.93
N VAL A 432 -21.30 -13.58 1.93
CA VAL A 432 -22.27 -14.63 2.36
C VAL A 432 -22.28 -15.81 1.39
N GLU A 433 -22.24 -15.58 0.08
CA GLU A 433 -22.09 -16.66 -0.91
C GLU A 433 -20.81 -17.47 -0.68
N ARG A 434 -19.70 -16.81 -0.32
CA ARG A 434 -18.45 -17.49 0.01
C ARG A 434 -18.56 -18.31 1.31
N ALA A 435 -19.32 -17.84 2.29
CA ALA A 435 -19.55 -18.56 3.54
C ALA A 435 -20.32 -19.88 3.34
N LEU A 436 -21.22 -19.92 2.35
CA LEU A 436 -21.85 -21.16 1.87
C LEU A 436 -20.80 -22.15 1.33
N ALA A 437 -19.82 -21.67 0.55
CA ALA A 437 -18.78 -22.52 -0.04
C ALA A 437 -17.74 -23.02 0.97
N SER A 438 -17.55 -22.30 2.08
CA SER A 438 -16.64 -22.69 3.17
C SER A 438 -17.33 -23.43 4.31
N GLU A 439 -18.62 -23.75 4.18
CA GLU A 439 -19.44 -24.42 5.21
C GLU A 439 -19.30 -23.74 6.58
N ARG A 440 -19.37 -22.41 6.60
CA ARG A 440 -19.19 -21.64 7.84
C ARG A 440 -20.31 -21.97 8.82
N LEU A 441 -19.93 -22.12 10.09
CA LEU A 441 -20.84 -22.25 11.23
C LEU A 441 -20.94 -20.93 11.97
N TRP A 442 -22.16 -20.60 12.36
CA TRP A 442 -22.49 -19.51 13.26
C TRP A 442 -23.31 -20.03 14.44
N ARG A 443 -23.35 -19.28 15.52
CA ARG A 443 -24.42 -19.43 16.51
C ARG A 443 -25.70 -18.76 16.00
N TRP A 444 -26.86 -19.27 16.40
CA TRP A 444 -28.15 -18.71 15.95
C TRP A 444 -28.36 -17.26 16.39
N ASP A 445 -27.89 -16.88 17.58
CA ASP A 445 -27.91 -15.48 18.05
C ASP A 445 -27.11 -14.55 17.13
N GLU A 446 -25.91 -14.97 16.71
CA GLU A 446 -25.10 -14.22 15.73
C GLU A 446 -25.78 -14.10 14.36
N VAL A 447 -26.51 -15.14 13.93
CA VAL A 447 -27.31 -15.07 12.69
C VAL A 447 -28.45 -14.08 12.84
N CYS A 448 -29.16 -14.10 13.97
CA CYS A 448 -30.20 -13.13 14.24
C CYS A 448 -29.64 -11.70 14.20
N GLU A 449 -28.60 -11.43 14.99
CA GLU A 449 -28.03 -10.08 15.16
C GLU A 449 -27.38 -9.54 13.89
N PHE A 450 -26.40 -10.25 13.31
CA PHE A 450 -25.55 -9.72 12.24
C PHE A 450 -26.09 -9.98 10.83
N TYR A 451 -27.08 -10.87 10.71
CA TYR A 451 -27.63 -11.24 9.41
C TYR A 451 -29.11 -10.99 9.26
N LEU A 452 -29.97 -11.33 10.23
CA LEU A 452 -31.43 -11.23 10.04
C LEU A 452 -32.00 -9.89 10.51
N ASP A 453 -31.48 -9.32 11.59
CA ASP A 453 -31.92 -8.04 12.17
C ASP A 453 -31.20 -6.85 11.55
N HIS A 454 -29.97 -7.04 11.09
CA HIS A 454 -29.19 -5.97 10.50
C HIS A 454 -29.83 -5.42 9.21
N PRO A 455 -29.96 -4.09 9.04
CA PRO A 455 -30.75 -3.50 7.95
C PRO A 455 -30.21 -3.79 6.55
N VAL A 456 -28.88 -3.88 6.39
CA VAL A 456 -28.22 -4.18 5.10
C VAL A 456 -28.19 -5.67 4.79
N THR A 457 -27.58 -6.50 5.65
CA THR A 457 -27.43 -7.95 5.44
C THR A 457 -28.77 -8.69 5.53
N GLY A 458 -29.70 -8.21 6.37
CA GLY A 458 -31.06 -8.75 6.52
C GLY A 458 -31.84 -8.81 5.23
N PHE A 459 -31.65 -7.81 4.37
CA PHE A 459 -32.33 -7.74 3.07
C PHE A 459 -32.17 -9.02 2.24
N PHE A 460 -30.97 -9.58 2.21
CA PHE A 460 -30.71 -10.78 1.41
C PHE A 460 -30.63 -12.05 2.26
N SER A 461 -30.22 -11.98 3.52
CA SER A 461 -30.11 -13.14 4.42
C SER A 461 -31.46 -13.77 4.76
N ARG A 462 -32.53 -12.97 4.81
CA ARG A 462 -33.91 -13.47 5.02
C ARG A 462 -34.46 -14.24 3.82
N ALA A 463 -33.85 -14.11 2.64
CA ALA A 463 -34.20 -14.86 1.44
C ALA A 463 -33.33 -16.12 1.22
N LEU A 464 -32.48 -16.46 2.20
CA LEU A 464 -31.61 -17.64 2.17
C LEU A 464 -32.17 -18.74 3.07
N ILE A 465 -31.88 -19.98 2.70
CA ILE A 465 -32.21 -21.17 3.47
C ILE A 465 -31.10 -21.41 4.48
N TRP A 466 -31.44 -21.43 5.76
CA TRP A 466 -30.54 -21.73 6.86
C TRP A 466 -30.78 -23.15 7.37
N GLU A 467 -29.74 -23.80 7.85
CA GLU A 467 -29.77 -25.19 8.32
C GLU A 467 -29.16 -25.25 9.71
N VAL A 468 -29.84 -25.89 10.65
CA VAL A 468 -29.23 -26.31 11.92
C VAL A 468 -28.24 -27.44 11.61
N LEU A 469 -27.02 -27.36 12.14
CA LEU A 469 -25.98 -28.35 11.84
C LEU A 469 -26.48 -29.78 12.10
N GLN A 470 -26.56 -30.59 11.03
CA GLN A 470 -27.11 -31.98 11.05
C GLN A 470 -28.58 -32.07 11.43
N GLY A 471 -29.34 -31.00 11.20
CA GLY A 471 -30.72 -30.87 11.61
C GLY A 471 -31.60 -30.30 10.49
N PRO A 472 -32.73 -29.70 10.87
CA PRO A 472 -33.69 -29.15 9.93
C PRO A 472 -33.17 -27.88 9.23
N ALA A 473 -33.68 -27.63 8.03
CA ALA A 473 -33.45 -26.41 7.27
C ALA A 473 -34.74 -25.62 7.07
N GLY A 474 -34.64 -24.29 6.99
CA GLY A 474 -35.79 -23.42 6.80
C GLY A 474 -35.46 -22.03 6.28
N LEU A 475 -36.48 -21.32 5.82
CA LEU A 475 -36.45 -19.88 5.59
C LEU A 475 -36.72 -19.13 6.91
N PRO A 476 -36.02 -18.03 7.20
CA PRO A 476 -36.29 -17.21 8.37
C PRO A 476 -37.69 -16.58 8.31
N VAL A 477 -38.45 -16.73 9.38
CA VAL A 477 -39.75 -16.06 9.58
C VAL A 477 -39.77 -15.37 10.94
N ARG A 478 -40.41 -14.20 11.00
CA ARG A 478 -40.56 -13.44 12.25
C ARG A 478 -41.84 -13.91 12.97
N VAL A 479 -41.74 -14.39 14.20
CA VAL A 479 -42.85 -14.85 15.04
C VAL A 479 -42.66 -14.30 16.45
N ASP A 480 -43.68 -13.62 16.99
CA ASP A 480 -43.69 -13.08 18.37
C ASP A 480 -42.41 -12.31 18.78
N GLY A 481 -41.84 -11.57 17.83
CA GLY A 481 -40.62 -10.78 18.03
C GLY A 481 -39.29 -11.53 17.80
N GLY A 482 -39.32 -12.87 17.72
CA GLY A 482 -38.17 -13.74 17.44
C GLY A 482 -38.08 -14.24 16.00
N TRP A 483 -36.99 -14.92 15.69
CA TRP A 483 -36.77 -15.61 14.40
C TRP A 483 -36.95 -17.12 14.55
N GLU A 484 -37.72 -17.71 13.64
CA GLU A 484 -37.86 -19.15 13.46
C GLU A 484 -37.46 -19.55 12.03
N LEU A 485 -37.22 -20.85 11.82
CA LEU A 485 -36.99 -21.44 10.50
C LEU A 485 -38.21 -22.23 10.06
N THR A 486 -38.74 -21.94 8.87
CA THR A 486 -39.88 -22.65 8.27
C THR A 486 -39.46 -23.44 7.03
N ASP A 487 -39.79 -24.73 6.99
CA ASP A 487 -39.49 -25.60 5.85
C ASP A 487 -40.59 -25.57 4.76
N PRO A 488 -40.40 -26.24 3.59
CA PRO A 488 -41.40 -26.28 2.53
C PRO A 488 -42.74 -26.92 2.93
N ALA A 489 -42.76 -27.75 3.98
CA ALA A 489 -43.97 -28.37 4.51
C ALA A 489 -44.67 -27.50 5.57
N GLY A 490 -44.14 -26.29 5.85
CA GLY A 490 -44.68 -25.37 6.84
C GLY A 490 -44.29 -25.71 8.28
N ARG A 491 -43.41 -26.68 8.51
CA ARG A 491 -42.92 -27.02 9.86
C ARG A 491 -41.98 -25.92 10.33
N ARG A 492 -42.20 -25.45 11.56
CA ARG A 492 -41.43 -24.37 12.18
C ARG A 492 -40.56 -24.86 13.32
N ILE A 493 -39.37 -24.30 13.41
CA ILE A 493 -38.40 -24.63 14.45
C ILE A 493 -37.72 -23.35 14.89
N GLN A 494 -37.68 -23.12 16.21
CA GLN A 494 -36.95 -22.03 16.82
C GLN A 494 -35.61 -22.57 17.37
N PRO A 495 -34.47 -22.32 16.71
CA PRO A 495 -33.18 -22.72 17.26
C PRO A 495 -32.88 -21.99 18.58
N ARG A 496 -32.18 -22.65 19.51
CA ARG A 496 -31.67 -21.99 20.73
C ARG A 496 -30.55 -21.02 20.34
N PRO A 497 -30.29 -19.94 21.12
CA PRO A 497 -29.28 -18.93 20.80
C PRO A 497 -27.90 -19.48 20.40
N ASP A 498 -27.42 -20.52 21.07
CA ASP A 498 -26.11 -21.15 20.86
C ASP A 498 -26.12 -22.25 19.79
N THR A 499 -27.27 -22.53 19.16
CA THR A 499 -27.41 -23.61 18.19
C THR A 499 -26.51 -23.35 16.97
N PRO A 500 -25.64 -24.29 16.59
CA PRO A 500 -24.81 -24.14 15.40
C PRO A 500 -25.67 -24.21 14.14
N VAL A 501 -25.57 -23.17 13.30
CA VAL A 501 -26.29 -23.04 12.04
C VAL A 501 -25.32 -22.74 10.90
N LEU A 502 -25.72 -23.11 9.68
CA LEU A 502 -25.00 -22.84 8.45
C LEU A 502 -26.00 -22.48 7.33
N LEU A 503 -25.47 -22.06 6.19
CA LEU A 503 -26.27 -21.93 4.98
C LEU A 503 -26.50 -23.31 4.37
N TRP A 504 -27.76 -23.64 4.11
CA TRP A 504 -28.15 -24.89 3.45
C TRP A 504 -27.48 -25.00 2.07
N HIS A 505 -26.84 -26.14 1.80
CA HIS A 505 -26.12 -26.37 0.54
C HIS A 505 -26.69 -27.56 -0.24
N PRO A 506 -27.09 -27.41 -1.51
CA PRO A 506 -27.77 -28.48 -2.25
C PRO A 506 -26.93 -29.75 -2.45
N ILE A 507 -25.59 -29.65 -2.42
CA ILE A 507 -24.67 -30.81 -2.48
C ILE A 507 -24.82 -31.77 -1.29
N SER A 508 -25.33 -31.29 -0.15
CA SER A 508 -25.41 -32.05 1.10
C SER A 508 -26.76 -32.74 1.28
N HIS A 509 -27.67 -32.58 0.31
CA HIS A 509 -29.06 -33.03 0.39
C HIS A 509 -29.46 -33.86 -0.83
N THR A 510 -30.56 -34.58 -0.67
CA THR A 510 -31.13 -35.42 -1.72
C THR A 510 -31.75 -34.59 -2.85
N ALA A 511 -31.89 -35.20 -4.03
CA ALA A 511 -32.52 -34.55 -5.17
C ALA A 511 -33.97 -34.13 -4.89
N ASP A 512 -34.70 -34.90 -4.08
CA ASP A 512 -36.10 -34.62 -3.74
C ASP A 512 -36.21 -33.44 -2.75
N GLU A 513 -35.33 -33.35 -1.74
CA GLU A 513 -35.26 -32.18 -0.86
C GLU A 513 -34.90 -30.91 -1.65
N VAL A 514 -33.95 -31.01 -2.58
CA VAL A 514 -33.57 -29.89 -3.46
C VAL A 514 -34.74 -29.48 -4.34
N ARG A 515 -35.51 -30.43 -4.89
CA ARG A 515 -36.71 -30.15 -5.68
C ARG A 515 -37.77 -29.46 -4.84
N ALA A 516 -38.07 -29.98 -3.64
CA ALA A 516 -39.04 -29.39 -2.72
C ALA A 516 -38.73 -27.93 -2.39
N TRP A 517 -37.44 -27.62 -2.13
CA TRP A 517 -37.01 -26.24 -1.93
C TRP A 517 -37.20 -25.35 -3.16
N ARG A 518 -36.86 -25.83 -4.35
CA ARG A 518 -37.03 -25.07 -5.60
C ARG A 518 -38.50 -24.78 -5.87
N ASP A 519 -39.36 -25.79 -5.72
CA ASP A 519 -40.80 -25.66 -5.95
C ASP A 519 -41.43 -24.70 -4.95
N HIS A 520 -41.06 -24.80 -3.68
CA HIS A 520 -41.50 -23.87 -2.65
C HIS A 520 -41.10 -22.42 -2.94
N LEU A 521 -39.82 -22.17 -3.26
CA LEU A 521 -39.33 -20.82 -3.59
C LEU A 521 -40.04 -20.22 -4.81
N MET A 522 -40.35 -21.05 -5.82
CA MET A 522 -41.13 -20.61 -6.99
C MET A 522 -42.58 -20.29 -6.60
N ALA A 523 -43.21 -21.14 -5.79
CA ALA A 523 -44.60 -20.97 -5.35
C ALA A 523 -44.80 -19.67 -4.55
N ILE A 524 -43.85 -19.31 -3.68
CA ILE A 524 -43.92 -18.06 -2.89
C ILE A 524 -43.33 -16.85 -3.62
N GLY A 525 -42.84 -17.02 -4.85
CA GLY A 525 -42.23 -15.93 -5.64
C GLY A 525 -40.94 -15.35 -5.04
N LEU A 526 -40.24 -16.09 -4.18
CA LEU A 526 -39.06 -15.59 -3.47
C LEU A 526 -37.80 -15.73 -4.31
N ARG A 527 -37.20 -14.61 -4.70
CA ARG A 527 -35.94 -14.58 -5.44
C ARG A 527 -34.74 -14.55 -4.49
N GLN A 528 -33.90 -15.59 -4.56
CA GLN A 528 -32.67 -15.65 -3.79
C GLN A 528 -31.59 -14.66 -4.30
N PRO A 529 -30.75 -14.10 -3.41
CA PRO A 529 -29.74 -13.11 -3.77
C PRO A 529 -28.62 -13.66 -4.67
N TYR A 530 -28.35 -14.96 -4.56
CA TYR A 530 -27.49 -15.76 -5.44
C TYR A 530 -28.12 -17.15 -5.59
N LYS A 531 -27.59 -17.98 -6.51
CA LYS A 531 -28.09 -19.34 -6.72
C LYS A 531 -27.71 -20.24 -5.54
N GLN A 532 -28.55 -20.32 -4.50
CA GLN A 532 -28.39 -21.28 -3.39
C GLN A 532 -29.12 -22.59 -3.72
N ALA A 533 -30.46 -22.59 -3.75
CA ALA A 533 -31.26 -23.79 -4.10
C ALA A 533 -31.14 -24.15 -5.59
N PHE A 534 -31.00 -23.14 -6.44
CA PHE A 534 -30.86 -23.29 -7.89
C PHE A 534 -29.39 -23.44 -8.34
N ARG A 535 -28.46 -23.69 -7.41
CA ARG A 535 -27.06 -23.90 -7.74
C ARG A 535 -26.86 -25.18 -8.55
N GLU A 536 -25.95 -25.14 -9.51
CA GLU A 536 -25.51 -26.30 -10.24
C GLU A 536 -24.73 -27.26 -9.32
N ILE A 537 -25.14 -28.52 -9.27
CA ILE A 537 -24.47 -29.58 -8.49
C ILE A 537 -23.61 -30.40 -9.45
N TYR A 538 -22.33 -30.54 -9.11
CA TYR A 538 -21.36 -31.28 -9.90
C TYR A 538 -20.85 -32.48 -9.09
N LEU A 539 -21.59 -33.59 -9.11
CA LEU A 539 -21.19 -34.83 -8.44
C LEU A 539 -19.91 -35.39 -9.07
N LEU A 540 -18.98 -35.90 -8.25
CA LEU A 540 -17.73 -36.48 -8.74
C LEU A 540 -18.02 -37.62 -9.72
N THR A 541 -17.27 -37.65 -10.81
CA THR A 541 -17.30 -38.79 -11.74
C THR A 541 -16.44 -39.93 -11.18
N PRO A 542 -16.69 -41.20 -11.57
CA PRO A 542 -15.83 -42.32 -11.15
C PRO A 542 -14.34 -42.13 -11.50
N ALA A 543 -14.02 -41.32 -12.51
CA ALA A 543 -12.64 -40.96 -12.82
C ALA A 543 -12.05 -40.01 -11.78
N GLU A 544 -12.81 -39.02 -11.32
CA GLU A 544 -12.38 -38.03 -10.32
C GLU A 544 -12.32 -38.61 -8.91
N GLU A 545 -13.21 -39.53 -8.56
CA GLU A 545 -13.16 -40.27 -7.28
C GLU A 545 -11.87 -41.09 -7.16
N ARG A 546 -11.40 -41.65 -8.29
CA ARG A 546 -10.13 -42.39 -8.38
C ARG A 546 -8.92 -41.46 -8.30
N THR A 547 -8.92 -40.33 -9.01
CA THR A 547 -7.75 -39.44 -9.06
C THR A 547 -7.61 -38.56 -7.82
N ARG A 548 -8.73 -38.14 -7.19
CA ARG A 548 -8.86 -37.30 -5.98
C ARG A 548 -8.23 -35.89 -6.02
N ASP A 549 -7.10 -35.72 -6.70
CA ASP A 549 -6.26 -34.52 -6.68
C ASP A 549 -6.50 -33.57 -7.87
N ARG A 550 -7.26 -34.02 -8.89
CA ARG A 550 -7.53 -33.26 -10.11
C ARG A 550 -8.83 -33.68 -10.78
N SER A 551 -9.46 -32.72 -11.45
CA SER A 551 -10.56 -32.92 -12.39
C SER A 551 -10.09 -32.70 -13.82
N LEU A 552 -10.53 -33.57 -14.74
CA LEU A 552 -10.26 -33.46 -16.18
C LEU A 552 -11.47 -32.97 -16.99
N ARG A 553 -12.57 -32.55 -16.34
CA ARG A 553 -13.82 -32.13 -17.02
C ARG A 553 -13.61 -31.07 -18.09
N PHE A 554 -12.74 -30.11 -17.79
CA PHE A 554 -12.40 -29.01 -18.68
C PHE A 554 -11.06 -29.20 -19.39
N SER A 555 -10.48 -30.41 -19.32
CA SER A 555 -9.29 -30.75 -20.08
C SER A 555 -9.57 -30.57 -21.57
N ARG A 556 -8.59 -30.06 -22.32
CA ARG A 556 -8.68 -29.80 -23.77
C ARG A 556 -9.73 -28.78 -24.21
N HIS A 557 -10.37 -28.06 -23.28
CA HIS A 557 -11.23 -26.93 -23.61
C HIS A 557 -10.40 -25.65 -23.79
N LEU A 558 -10.66 -24.90 -24.86
CA LEU A 558 -10.05 -23.59 -25.09
C LEU A 558 -10.82 -22.52 -24.32
N LEU A 559 -10.11 -21.79 -23.45
CA LEU A 559 -10.67 -20.71 -22.64
C LEU A 559 -10.07 -19.37 -23.05
N ARG A 560 -10.89 -18.31 -23.08
CA ARG A 560 -10.40 -16.92 -23.21
C ARG A 560 -9.63 -16.56 -21.95
N TYR A 561 -8.31 -16.37 -22.09
CA TYR A 561 -7.40 -16.25 -20.94
C TYR A 561 -7.80 -15.13 -19.96
N GLY A 562 -8.04 -13.91 -20.45
CA GLY A 562 -8.39 -12.77 -19.59
C GLY A 562 -9.67 -13.00 -18.79
N GLN A 563 -10.70 -13.55 -19.45
CA GLN A 563 -11.99 -13.84 -18.83
C GLN A 563 -11.88 -14.99 -17.81
N ALA A 564 -11.22 -16.09 -18.17
CA ALA A 564 -11.01 -17.23 -17.26
C ALA A 564 -10.21 -16.81 -16.03
N LYS A 565 -9.13 -16.04 -16.21
CA LYS A 565 -8.33 -15.51 -15.11
C LYS A 565 -9.17 -14.63 -14.18
N ALA A 566 -9.95 -13.70 -14.72
CA ALA A 566 -10.80 -12.82 -13.92
C ALA A 566 -11.84 -13.61 -13.10
N LEU A 567 -12.51 -14.59 -13.71
CA LEU A 567 -13.52 -15.43 -13.04
C LEU A 567 -12.91 -16.32 -11.94
N LEU A 568 -11.76 -16.92 -12.20
CA LEU A 568 -11.08 -17.79 -11.24
C LEU A 568 -10.55 -17.00 -10.05
N THR A 569 -9.80 -15.92 -10.30
CA THR A 569 -9.27 -15.07 -9.23
C THR A 569 -10.40 -14.43 -8.41
N GLY A 570 -11.49 -14.01 -9.05
CA GLY A 570 -12.67 -13.49 -8.36
C GLY A 570 -13.31 -14.49 -7.39
N ARG A 571 -13.14 -15.79 -7.61
CA ARG A 571 -13.64 -16.87 -6.74
C ARG A 571 -12.59 -17.48 -5.82
N GLY A 572 -11.42 -16.84 -5.68
CA GLY A 572 -10.33 -17.32 -4.83
C GLY A 572 -9.55 -18.52 -5.41
N LEU A 573 -9.71 -18.82 -6.71
CA LEU A 573 -8.97 -19.87 -7.40
C LEU A 573 -7.72 -19.28 -8.06
N ASP A 574 -6.57 -19.91 -7.80
CA ASP A 574 -5.27 -19.48 -8.33
C ASP A 574 -4.76 -20.44 -9.41
N ARG A 575 -4.09 -19.88 -10.43
CA ARG A 575 -3.40 -20.67 -11.45
C ARG A 575 -2.04 -21.12 -10.92
N HIS A 576 -1.65 -22.36 -11.23
CA HIS A 576 -0.27 -22.79 -11.16
C HIS A 576 0.26 -22.96 -12.59
N GLU A 577 1.30 -22.20 -12.95
CA GLU A 577 2.01 -22.39 -14.22
C GLU A 577 3.15 -23.38 -14.02
N PRO A 578 3.16 -24.53 -14.71
CA PRO A 578 4.41 -25.25 -14.95
C PRO A 578 5.29 -24.40 -15.88
N GLY A 579 6.61 -24.54 -15.75
CA GLY A 579 7.65 -23.76 -16.46
C GLY A 579 7.57 -23.74 -18.00
N PRO A 580 8.58 -23.15 -18.66
CA PRO A 580 8.45 -22.66 -20.03
C PRO A 580 8.48 -23.79 -21.03
N LEU A 581 7.32 -24.35 -21.38
CA LEU A 581 7.01 -25.03 -22.66
C LEU A 581 5.50 -25.36 -22.71
N GLY A 582 4.77 -24.59 -23.54
CA GLY A 582 3.42 -24.94 -23.99
C GLY A 582 2.26 -24.35 -23.18
N ARG A 583 1.29 -23.75 -23.88
CA ARG A 583 0.05 -23.11 -23.40
C ARG A 583 -0.93 -24.08 -22.69
N ARG A 584 -0.50 -24.82 -21.66
CA ARG A 584 -1.35 -25.67 -20.80
C ARG A 584 -1.33 -25.12 -19.37
N GLY A 585 -2.41 -24.45 -18.96
CA GLY A 585 -2.57 -23.99 -17.57
C GLY A 585 -3.15 -25.09 -16.69
N ARG A 586 -2.60 -25.27 -15.48
CA ARG A 586 -3.29 -25.99 -14.40
C ARG A 586 -3.91 -24.97 -13.45
N ILE A 587 -5.13 -25.22 -13.02
CA ILE A 587 -5.82 -24.42 -12.01
C ILE A 587 -5.76 -25.21 -10.71
N ARG A 588 -5.34 -24.58 -9.62
CA ARG A 588 -5.29 -25.21 -8.30
C ARG A 588 -6.41 -24.64 -7.44
N LEU A 589 -7.24 -25.52 -6.90
CA LEU A 589 -8.09 -25.20 -5.76
C LEU A 589 -7.19 -25.08 -4.53
N VAL A 590 -7.06 -23.87 -3.99
CA VAL A 590 -6.39 -23.66 -2.70
C VAL A 590 -7.48 -23.55 -1.65
N HIS A 591 -7.87 -24.68 -1.04
CA HIS A 591 -8.62 -24.64 0.20
C HIS A 591 -7.68 -24.11 1.29
N ARG A 592 -7.87 -22.86 1.73
CA ARG A 592 -7.34 -22.41 3.03
C ARG A 592 -8.25 -22.98 4.10
N HIS A 593 -8.06 -24.25 4.46
CA HIS A 593 -8.67 -24.79 5.68
C HIS A 593 -7.83 -24.35 6.87
N GLN A 594 -8.38 -23.43 7.68
CA GLN A 594 -8.22 -23.52 9.14
C GLN A 594 -9.35 -24.43 9.65
N GLY A 595 -9.06 -25.19 10.71
CA GLY A 595 -9.71 -26.45 11.03
C GLY A 595 -11.25 -26.45 11.07
N ALA A 596 -11.84 -27.38 10.32
CA ALA A 596 -13.17 -27.92 10.61
C ALA A 596 -13.07 -29.45 10.44
N ALA A 597 -13.56 -30.17 11.43
CA ALA A 597 -13.50 -31.63 11.50
C ALA A 597 -14.18 -32.26 10.26
N ARG A 598 -13.50 -33.23 9.64
CA ARG A 598 -14.07 -34.04 8.55
C ARG A 598 -15.28 -34.80 9.08
N ARG A 599 -16.44 -34.67 8.41
CA ARG A 599 -17.55 -35.61 8.59
C ARG A 599 -17.13 -37.01 8.09
N PRO A 600 -17.51 -38.10 8.78
CA PRO A 600 -17.37 -39.45 8.26
C PRO A 600 -18.41 -39.71 7.17
N ASP A 601 -18.01 -40.46 6.14
CA ASP A 601 -18.84 -40.94 5.02
C ASP A 601 -20.15 -41.59 5.54
N ARG A 602 -21.31 -41.05 5.17
CA ARG A 602 -22.57 -41.81 5.18
C ARG A 602 -22.55 -42.78 4.00
N ARG A 603 -21.93 -43.95 4.17
CA ARG A 603 -22.21 -45.10 3.30
C ARG A 603 -23.60 -45.63 3.64
N LEU A 604 -24.46 -45.66 2.63
CA LEU A 604 -25.70 -46.44 2.62
C LEU A 604 -25.34 -47.90 2.87
N GLY A 605 -25.76 -48.40 4.04
CA GLY A 605 -25.79 -49.84 4.31
C GLY A 605 -26.98 -50.46 3.61
N LEU A 606 -26.73 -51.47 2.78
CA LEU A 606 -27.68 -52.54 2.52
C LEU A 606 -26.98 -53.85 2.94
N PRO A 607 -27.68 -54.75 3.66
CA PRO A 607 -27.13 -56.04 4.07
C PRO A 607 -27.16 -57.03 2.87
N PRO A 608 -26.54 -58.22 3.01
CA PRO A 608 -25.61 -58.83 2.04
C PRO A 608 -26.16 -59.10 0.64
#